data_AF-A0A4Q6AUU2-F1
#
_entry.id   AF-A0A4Q6AUU2-F1
#
_cell.length_a   1.000
_cell.length_b   1.000
_cell.length_c   1.000
_cell.angle_alpha   90.00
_cell.angle_beta   90.00
_cell.angle_gamma   90.00
#
_symmetry.space_group_name_H-M   'P 1'
#
loop_
_entity.id
_entity.type
_entity.pdbx_description
1 polymer ?
#
loop_
_entity_poly.entity_id
_entity_poly.type
_entity_poly.pdbx_seq_one_letter_code
_entity_poly.pdbx_strand_id
1 'polypeptide(L)'
;MATTPGNEKPRTGFISVRGAREHNLKNVDLQIPRDALVVFTGVSGSGKSSLAFGTLYAEAQRRYLESVSPYARRLFNQMAVPEVDEIDGLPPAVALQQQRGSPTTRSTVGSVTTLSNLLRMLYSRGGTYPKGQEIIYAEAFSPNTPEGACPQCHGLGRVYEVTEASMVPDDTLTIRERAIAAWPSAWQGQNLREILMTLGYDVDTPWRDLPKKDRDWILFTEEQPTVPVYSGFNAAEVKRALKIPAISFKSSRPG
;
A
#
# COMPACT_ATOMS: atom_id res chain seq x y z
N MET A 1 -20.90 2.00 49.70
CA MET A 1 -20.40 3.37 49.53
C MET A 1 -20.85 3.86 48.17
N ALA A 2 -21.93 4.66 48.14
CA ALA A 2 -22.42 5.27 46.92
C ALA A 2 -21.57 6.50 46.60
N THR A 3 -20.88 6.50 45.46
CA THR A 3 -20.18 7.67 44.95
C THR A 3 -21.19 8.66 44.40
N THR A 4 -21.33 9.81 45.06
CA THR A 4 -22.08 10.97 44.59
C THR A 4 -21.52 11.42 43.24
N PRO A 5 -22.34 11.64 42.18
CA PRO A 5 -21.86 12.27 40.97
C PRO A 5 -21.48 13.72 41.30
N GLY A 6 -20.23 14.07 40.99
CA GLY A 6 -19.71 15.42 41.16
C GLY A 6 -20.53 16.44 40.36
N ASN A 7 -20.83 17.55 41.00
CA ASN A 7 -21.49 18.71 40.41
C ASN A 7 -20.53 19.42 39.44
N GLU A 8 -20.41 18.90 38.21
CA GLU A 8 -19.68 19.58 37.13
C GLU A 8 -20.51 20.76 36.60
N LYS A 9 -20.00 21.99 36.78
CA LYS A 9 -20.56 23.17 36.11
C LYS A 9 -20.60 22.91 34.59
N PRO A 10 -21.70 23.15 33.88
CA PRO A 10 -21.75 22.95 32.45
C PRO A 10 -20.75 23.91 31.79
N ARG A 11 -19.73 23.36 31.12
CA ARG A 11 -18.84 24.12 30.24
C ARG A 11 -19.62 24.44 28.98
N THR A 12 -20.37 25.54 29.01
CA THR A 12 -21.25 25.95 27.92
C THR A 12 -20.44 26.41 26.72
N GLY A 13 -20.43 25.62 25.65
CA GLY A 13 -20.08 26.10 24.32
C GLY A 13 -20.62 25.19 23.23
N PHE A 14 -20.96 25.78 22.10
CA PHE A 14 -21.44 25.06 20.91
C PHE A 14 -20.41 25.21 19.79
N ILE A 15 -20.29 24.17 18.97
CA ILE A 15 -19.72 24.27 17.63
C ILE A 15 -20.86 24.76 16.73
N SER A 16 -20.72 25.96 16.18
CA SER A 16 -21.70 26.51 15.24
C SER A 16 -21.18 26.33 13.82
N VAL A 17 -21.91 25.58 13.00
CA VAL A 17 -21.60 25.34 11.59
C VAL A 17 -22.58 26.14 10.75
N ARG A 18 -22.06 26.93 9.80
CA ARG A 18 -22.86 27.68 8.83
C ARG A 18 -22.47 27.29 7.40
N GLY A 19 -23.48 26.99 6.59
CA GLY A 19 -23.38 26.76 5.16
C GLY A 19 -22.58 25.52 4.77
N ALA A 20 -22.69 24.41 5.52
CA ALA A 20 -21.98 23.18 5.15
C ALA A 20 -22.55 22.57 3.87
N ARG A 21 -21.70 22.41 2.85
CA ARG A 21 -22.04 21.96 1.49
C ARG A 21 -21.17 20.80 0.99
N GLU A 22 -20.25 20.31 1.83
CA GLU A 22 -19.38 19.20 1.48
C GLU A 22 -20.13 17.98 0.90
N HIS A 23 -19.73 17.55 -0.30
CA HIS A 23 -20.35 16.49 -1.08
C HIS A 23 -21.86 16.68 -1.37
N ASN A 24 -22.71 16.07 -0.53
CA ASN A 24 -24.15 16.04 -0.73
C ASN A 24 -24.92 16.78 0.37
N LEU A 25 -24.22 17.54 1.21
CA LEU A 25 -24.83 18.44 2.19
C LEU A 25 -25.49 19.60 1.45
N LYS A 26 -26.73 19.92 1.83
CA LYS A 26 -27.57 20.92 1.15
C LYS A 26 -27.56 22.24 1.90
N ASN A 27 -26.39 22.87 2.03
CA ASN A 27 -26.20 24.14 2.73
C ASN A 27 -26.76 24.10 4.16
N VAL A 28 -26.18 23.23 4.98
CA VAL A 28 -26.71 22.91 6.32
C VAL A 28 -26.09 23.81 7.38
N ASP A 29 -26.95 24.39 8.20
CA ASP A 29 -26.60 25.11 9.42
C ASP A 29 -26.96 24.28 10.65
N LEU A 30 -26.05 24.16 11.62
CA LEU A 30 -26.36 23.48 12.88
C LEU A 30 -25.48 23.94 14.04
N GLN A 31 -25.97 23.69 15.25
CA GLN A 31 -25.21 23.84 16.49
C GLN A 31 -25.02 22.49 17.17
N ILE A 32 -23.79 22.18 17.52
CA ILE A 32 -23.40 20.92 18.18
C ILE A 32 -22.87 21.25 19.58
N PRO A 33 -23.44 20.70 20.67
CA PRO A 33 -22.92 20.95 22.01
C PRO A 33 -21.51 20.36 22.16
N ARG A 34 -20.60 21.14 22.76
CA ARG A 34 -19.29 20.64 23.19
C ARG A 34 -19.42 19.85 24.49
N ASP A 35 -18.40 19.06 24.78
CA ASP A 35 -18.30 18.27 26.03
C ASP A 35 -19.49 17.32 26.24
N ALA A 36 -20.10 16.86 25.14
CA ALA A 36 -21.25 15.96 25.13
C ALA A 36 -21.03 14.80 24.16
N LEU A 37 -21.67 13.66 24.45
CA LEU A 37 -21.74 12.55 23.50
C LEU A 37 -22.77 12.88 22.40
N VAL A 38 -22.28 13.34 21.25
CA VAL A 38 -23.10 13.67 20.08
C VAL A 38 -23.04 12.53 19.08
N VAL A 39 -24.21 12.06 18.64
CA VAL A 39 -24.34 10.95 17.69
C VAL A 39 -24.98 11.46 16.39
N PHE A 40 -24.27 11.31 15.26
CA PHE A 40 -24.82 11.60 13.93
C PHE A 40 -25.50 10.35 13.36
N THR A 41 -26.81 10.40 13.18
CA THR A 41 -27.63 9.27 12.71
C THR A 41 -28.27 9.53 11.34
N GLY A 42 -28.78 8.48 10.69
CA GLY A 42 -29.39 8.55 9.35
C GLY A 42 -28.96 7.45 8.39
N VAL A 43 -29.73 7.26 7.31
CA VAL A 43 -29.53 6.20 6.30
C VAL A 43 -28.20 6.31 5.56
N SER A 44 -27.67 5.21 5.01
CA SER A 44 -26.44 5.25 4.22
C SER A 44 -26.52 6.29 3.10
N GLY A 45 -25.47 7.07 2.90
CA GLY A 45 -25.45 8.17 1.92
C GLY A 45 -26.16 9.46 2.35
N SER A 46 -26.78 9.55 3.54
CA SER A 46 -27.51 10.77 3.96
C SER A 46 -26.64 12.02 4.25
N GLY A 47 -25.31 11.91 4.17
CA GLY A 47 -24.39 13.03 4.46
C GLY A 47 -23.77 13.07 5.87
N LYS A 48 -24.03 12.08 6.73
CA LYS A 48 -23.43 12.01 8.09
C LYS A 48 -21.90 12.07 8.08
N SER A 49 -21.28 11.25 7.23
CA SER A 49 -19.82 11.19 7.10
C SER A 49 -19.27 12.45 6.45
N SER A 50 -20.02 13.03 5.49
CA SER A 50 -19.70 14.34 4.90
C SER A 50 -19.64 15.41 5.98
N LEU A 51 -20.62 15.45 6.89
CA LEU A 51 -20.63 16.42 7.99
C LEU A 51 -19.55 16.16 9.05
N ALA A 52 -19.47 14.93 9.56
CA ALA A 52 -18.58 14.61 10.68
C ALA A 52 -17.09 14.56 10.26
N PHE A 53 -16.79 13.89 9.14
CA PHE A 53 -15.42 13.71 8.68
C PHE A 53 -15.02 14.71 7.59
N GLY A 54 -15.88 14.87 6.58
CA GLY A 54 -15.62 15.75 5.44
C GLY A 54 -15.59 17.23 5.83
N THR A 55 -16.42 17.67 6.77
CA THR A 55 -16.50 19.07 7.20
C THR A 55 -15.82 19.29 8.56
N LEU A 56 -16.37 18.76 9.66
CA LEU A 56 -15.90 19.09 11.01
C LEU A 56 -14.46 18.63 11.27
N TYR A 57 -14.15 17.35 11.02
CA TYR A 57 -12.82 16.83 11.26
C TYR A 57 -11.77 17.43 10.32
N ALA A 58 -12.09 17.55 9.02
CA ALA A 58 -11.20 18.17 8.04
C ALA A 58 -10.87 19.61 8.41
N GLU A 59 -11.87 20.41 8.80
CA GLU A 59 -11.66 21.81 9.18
C GLU A 59 -10.87 21.93 10.49
N ALA A 60 -11.11 21.05 11.47
CA ALA A 60 -10.35 21.04 12.72
C ALA A 60 -8.87 20.69 12.49
N GLN A 61 -8.59 19.71 11.63
CA GLN A 61 -7.23 19.33 11.24
C GLN A 61 -6.55 20.45 10.44
N ARG A 62 -7.24 21.06 9.48
CA ARG A 62 -6.72 22.19 8.70
C ARG A 62 -6.29 23.34 9.60
N ARG A 63 -7.17 23.81 10.49
CA ARG A 63 -6.87 24.90 11.44
C ARG A 63 -5.71 24.58 12.37
N TYR A 64 -5.65 23.34 12.85
CA TYR A 64 -4.53 22.88 13.68
C TYR A 64 -3.22 22.88 12.89
N LEU A 65 -3.22 22.38 11.65
CA LEU A 65 -2.05 22.36 10.77
C LEU A 65 -1.60 23.76 10.33
N GLU A 66 -2.52 24.70 10.22
CA GLU A 66 -2.22 26.11 9.98
C GLU A 66 -1.53 26.78 11.19
N SER A 67 -1.61 26.20 12.39
CA SER A 67 -0.87 26.69 13.55
C SER A 67 0.55 26.12 13.71
N VAL A 68 0.90 25.03 13.00
CA VAL A 68 2.25 24.43 13.02
C VAL A 68 3.16 25.03 11.95
N SER A 69 4.47 24.79 12.13
CA SER A 69 5.53 25.37 11.32
C SER A 69 5.35 25.08 9.81
N PRO A 70 5.75 26.01 8.92
CA PRO A 70 5.62 25.84 7.47
C PRO A 70 6.31 24.57 6.93
N TYR A 71 7.35 24.09 7.62
CA TYR A 71 8.06 22.86 7.27
C TYR A 71 7.20 21.61 7.52
N ALA A 72 6.51 21.54 8.67
CA ALA A 72 5.63 20.44 9.00
C ALA A 72 4.46 20.32 8.00
N ARG A 73 3.93 21.45 7.51
CA ARG A 73 2.85 21.47 6.51
C ARG A 73 3.20 20.77 5.19
N ARG A 74 4.49 20.68 4.82
CA ARG A 74 4.94 19.98 3.61
C ARG A 74 4.97 18.46 3.74
N LEU A 75 4.97 17.95 4.97
CA LEU A 75 5.06 16.51 5.27
C LEU A 75 3.68 15.84 5.37
N PHE A 76 2.60 16.63 5.39
CA PHE A 76 1.24 16.11 5.50
C PHE A 76 0.50 16.28 4.18
N ASN A 77 -0.35 15.30 3.84
CA ASN A 77 -1.31 15.45 2.76
C ASN A 77 -2.15 16.70 3.04
N GLN A 78 -2.15 17.65 2.11
CA GLN A 78 -3.04 18.80 2.15
C GLN A 78 -4.47 18.25 2.16
N MET A 79 -5.15 18.33 3.31
CA MET A 79 -6.57 18.04 3.36
C MET A 79 -7.27 19.08 2.49
N ALA A 80 -8.19 18.63 1.62
CA ALA A 80 -9.01 19.54 0.85
C ALA A 80 -9.71 20.52 1.78
N VAL A 81 -9.79 21.79 1.39
CA VAL A 81 -10.55 22.79 2.13
C VAL A 81 -12.02 22.39 2.02
N PRO A 82 -12.71 22.11 3.15
CA PRO A 82 -14.10 21.70 3.10
C PRO A 82 -15.00 22.83 2.62
N GLU A 83 -16.07 22.50 1.88
CA GLU A 83 -17.07 23.48 1.46
C GLU A 83 -18.00 23.85 2.62
N VAL A 84 -17.65 24.90 3.35
CA VAL A 84 -18.41 25.46 4.47
C VAL A 84 -18.14 26.96 4.56
N ASP A 85 -19.16 27.76 4.92
CA ASP A 85 -18.99 29.20 5.05
C ASP A 85 -18.22 29.56 6.32
N GLU A 86 -18.62 28.97 7.44
CA GLU A 86 -18.03 29.29 8.72
C GLU A 86 -18.22 28.16 9.75
N ILE A 87 -17.22 27.96 10.59
CA ILE A 87 -17.33 27.12 11.78
C ILE A 87 -16.74 27.84 12.98
N ASP A 88 -17.55 28.05 14.02
CA ASP A 88 -17.13 28.66 15.28
C ASP A 88 -17.06 27.63 16.40
N GLY A 89 -16.15 27.85 17.36
CA GLY A 89 -16.06 27.02 18.57
C GLY A 89 -15.49 25.62 18.36
N LEU A 90 -14.96 25.31 17.17
CA LEU A 90 -14.40 24.01 16.81
C LEU A 90 -13.02 23.76 17.48
N PRO A 91 -12.89 22.79 18.40
CA PRO A 91 -11.61 22.42 18.98
C PRO A 91 -10.78 21.56 18.00
N PRO A 92 -9.47 21.35 18.26
CA PRO A 92 -8.69 20.34 17.56
C PRO A 92 -9.36 18.96 17.68
N ALA A 93 -9.39 18.20 16.59
CA ALA A 93 -10.11 16.93 16.52
C ALA A 93 -9.18 15.77 16.16
N VAL A 94 -9.45 14.59 16.72
CA VAL A 94 -8.77 13.34 16.38
C VAL A 94 -9.83 12.36 15.87
N ALA A 95 -9.66 11.87 14.64
CA ALA A 95 -10.54 10.85 14.09
C ALA A 95 -10.04 9.47 14.49
N LEU A 96 -10.80 8.79 15.35
CA LEU A 96 -10.65 7.36 15.57
C LEU A 96 -11.43 6.63 14.48
N GLN A 97 -10.83 6.49 13.31
CA GLN A 97 -11.37 5.61 12.29
C GLN A 97 -11.04 4.18 12.67
N GLN A 98 -12.02 3.28 12.56
CA GLN A 98 -11.71 1.86 12.45
C GLN A 98 -10.79 1.74 11.23
N GLN A 99 -9.51 1.44 11.45
CA GLN A 99 -8.60 1.12 10.36
C GLN A 99 -9.19 -0.08 9.65
N ARG A 100 -9.91 0.17 8.56
CA ARG A 100 -10.18 -0.82 7.51
C ARG A 100 -8.90 -0.98 6.69
N GLY A 101 -7.76 -1.11 7.36
CA GLY A 101 -6.57 -1.61 6.70
C GLY A 101 -6.87 -3.05 6.33
N SER A 102 -6.69 -3.40 5.06
CA SER A 102 -6.68 -4.81 4.68
C SER A 102 -5.70 -5.52 5.62
N PRO A 103 -6.13 -6.57 6.34
CA PRO A 103 -5.22 -7.32 7.18
C PRO A 103 -4.05 -7.77 6.30
N THR A 104 -2.84 -7.32 6.64
CA THR A 104 -1.64 -7.84 5.99
C THR A 104 -1.31 -9.17 6.63
N THR A 105 -0.58 -10.04 5.94
CA THR A 105 -0.11 -11.32 6.49
C THR A 105 0.68 -11.17 7.80
N ARG A 106 1.19 -9.96 8.09
CA ARG A 106 1.96 -9.63 9.30
C ARG A 106 1.12 -9.00 10.43
N SER A 107 -0.17 -8.73 10.20
CA SER A 107 -1.05 -8.15 11.21
C SER A 107 -1.51 -9.21 12.21
N THR A 108 -1.20 -9.00 13.50
CA THR A 108 -1.65 -9.86 14.61
C THR A 108 -2.44 -9.04 15.62
N VAL A 109 -3.19 -9.71 16.51
CA VAL A 109 -3.84 -9.04 17.65
C VAL A 109 -2.82 -8.26 18.48
N GLY A 110 -1.63 -8.84 18.70
CA GLY A 110 -0.55 -8.22 19.46
C GLY A 110 -0.01 -6.93 18.84
N SER A 111 0.13 -6.88 17.51
CA SER A 111 0.60 -5.67 16.82
C SER A 111 -0.49 -4.59 16.74
N VAL A 112 -1.75 -4.99 16.50
CA VAL A 112 -2.88 -4.04 16.41
C VAL A 112 -3.17 -3.40 17.76
N THR A 113 -3.11 -4.18 18.84
CA THR A 113 -3.31 -3.68 20.21
C THR A 113 -2.04 -3.07 20.81
N THR A 114 -0.90 -3.12 20.10
CA THR A 114 0.44 -2.76 20.59
C THR A 114 0.95 -3.57 21.79
N LEU A 115 0.24 -4.62 22.21
CA LEU A 115 0.69 -5.55 23.26
C LEU A 115 2.04 -6.19 22.93
N SER A 116 2.34 -6.41 21.64
CA SER A 116 3.65 -6.89 21.20
C SER A 116 4.79 -6.00 21.68
N ASN A 117 4.56 -4.69 21.83
CA ASN A 117 5.58 -3.74 22.29
C ASN A 117 5.92 -3.93 23.77
N LEU A 118 4.93 -4.27 24.59
CA LEU A 118 5.14 -4.57 26.00
C LEU A 118 5.82 -5.93 26.17
N LEU A 119 5.38 -6.94 25.41
CA LEU A 119 5.95 -8.28 25.46
C LEU A 119 7.43 -8.29 25.05
N ARG A 120 7.79 -7.58 23.97
CA ARG A 120 9.19 -7.50 23.54
C ARG A 120 10.11 -6.82 24.56
N MET A 121 9.60 -5.81 25.28
CA MET A 121 10.33 -5.18 26.38
C MET A 121 10.49 -6.15 27.55
N LEU A 122 9.44 -6.90 27.88
CA LEU A 122 9.48 -7.92 28.92
C LEU A 122 10.47 -9.03 28.57
N TYR A 123 10.50 -9.52 27.33
CA TYR A 123 11.46 -10.55 26.91
C TYR A 123 12.90 -10.05 26.94
N SER A 124 13.14 -8.82 26.49
CA SER A 124 14.46 -8.20 26.54
C SER A 124 15.00 -8.03 27.97
N ARG A 125 14.14 -7.68 28.93
CA ARG A 125 14.57 -7.31 30.30
C ARG A 125 14.37 -8.40 31.35
N GLY A 126 13.37 -9.26 31.16
CA GLY A 126 12.98 -10.32 32.08
C GLY A 126 13.21 -11.73 31.54
N GLY A 127 13.75 -11.88 30.33
CA GLY A 127 14.11 -13.17 29.75
C GLY A 127 15.30 -13.82 30.45
N THR A 128 15.34 -15.14 30.46
CA THR A 128 16.52 -15.91 30.90
C THR A 128 17.46 -16.11 29.72
N TYR A 129 18.71 -15.66 29.84
CA TYR A 129 19.71 -15.74 28.78
C TYR A 129 20.57 -17.01 28.92
N PRO A 130 20.84 -17.72 27.81
CA PRO A 130 21.85 -18.77 27.79
C PRO A 130 23.24 -18.25 28.19
N LYS A 131 24.11 -19.13 28.71
CA LYS A 131 25.49 -18.77 29.06
C LYS A 131 26.23 -18.24 27.82
N GLY A 132 26.84 -17.06 27.95
CA GLY A 132 27.60 -16.42 26.86
C GLY A 132 26.77 -15.60 25.88
N GLN A 133 25.45 -15.52 26.06
CA GLN A 133 24.59 -14.67 25.24
C GLN A 133 24.58 -13.23 25.78
N GLU A 134 24.86 -12.27 24.92
CA GLU A 134 24.70 -10.84 25.22
C GLU A 134 23.22 -10.43 25.26
N ILE A 135 22.94 -9.26 25.85
CA ILE A 135 21.58 -8.72 25.95
C ILE A 135 20.97 -8.58 24.57
N ILE A 136 19.76 -9.12 24.43
CA ILE A 136 18.94 -8.97 23.22
C ILE A 136 17.95 -7.84 23.50
N TYR A 137 18.00 -6.78 22.69
CA TYR A 137 17.10 -5.64 22.84
C TYR A 137 15.69 -5.95 22.35
N ALA A 138 14.72 -5.13 22.78
CA ALA A 138 13.31 -5.31 22.48
C ALA A 138 13.01 -5.44 20.98
N GLU A 139 13.72 -4.69 20.12
CA GLU A 139 13.49 -4.75 18.67
C GLU A 139 13.81 -6.13 18.08
N ALA A 140 14.73 -6.90 18.66
CA ALA A 140 15.04 -8.26 18.21
C ALA A 140 13.96 -9.30 18.55
N PHE A 141 12.96 -8.95 19.38
CA PHE A 141 11.79 -9.80 19.63
C PHE A 141 10.58 -9.42 18.76
N SER A 142 10.83 -8.80 17.60
CA SER A 142 9.80 -8.43 16.64
C SER A 142 10.07 -9.07 15.28
N PRO A 143 9.11 -9.79 14.68
CA PRO A 143 9.25 -10.29 13.31
C PRO A 143 9.15 -9.16 12.27
N ASN A 144 8.79 -7.94 12.69
CA ASN A 144 8.62 -6.79 11.81
C ASN A 144 9.84 -5.86 11.76
N THR A 145 10.91 -6.17 12.49
CA THR A 145 12.16 -5.40 12.52
C THR A 145 13.25 -6.18 11.81
N PRO A 146 14.22 -5.51 11.16
CA PRO A 146 15.37 -6.21 10.58
C PRO A 146 16.18 -7.00 11.62
N GLU A 147 16.26 -6.51 12.85
CA GLU A 147 17.01 -7.15 13.94
C GLU A 147 16.34 -8.42 14.47
N GLY A 148 15.01 -8.49 14.48
CA GLY A 148 14.26 -9.64 15.01
C GLY A 148 13.71 -10.58 13.95
N ALA A 149 13.62 -10.13 12.70
CA ALA A 149 13.16 -10.96 11.60
C ALA A 149 14.18 -12.07 11.28
N CYS A 150 13.68 -13.31 11.18
CA CYS A 150 14.49 -14.41 10.66
C CYS A 150 15.01 -14.06 9.25
N PRO A 151 16.32 -14.20 8.97
CA PRO A 151 16.91 -13.78 7.70
C PRO A 151 16.44 -14.62 6.50
N GLN A 152 15.90 -15.81 6.73
CA GLN A 152 15.44 -16.70 5.66
C GLN A 152 14.00 -16.40 5.21
N CYS A 153 13.07 -16.18 6.16
CA CYS A 153 11.67 -15.90 5.85
C CYS A 153 11.30 -14.41 6.01
N HIS A 154 12.25 -13.57 6.40
CA HIS A 154 12.07 -12.14 6.66
C HIS A 154 10.87 -11.85 7.58
N GLY A 155 10.73 -12.66 8.63
CA GLY A 155 9.65 -12.53 9.62
C GLY A 155 8.26 -12.97 9.16
N LEU A 156 8.11 -13.55 7.96
CA LEU A 156 6.83 -14.08 7.47
C LEU A 156 6.46 -15.45 8.06
N GLY A 157 7.45 -16.17 8.60
CA GLY A 157 7.26 -17.54 9.12
C GLY A 157 7.12 -18.61 8.04
N ARG A 158 7.20 -18.24 6.75
CA ARG A 158 7.20 -19.15 5.60
C ARG A 158 8.09 -18.57 4.50
N VAL A 159 8.72 -19.44 3.73
CA VAL A 159 9.44 -19.10 2.50
C VAL A 159 8.53 -19.45 1.33
N TYR A 160 8.40 -18.54 0.37
CA TYR A 160 7.70 -18.80 -0.88
C TYR A 160 8.76 -19.07 -1.93
N GLU A 161 8.91 -20.34 -2.29
CA GLU A 161 9.77 -20.75 -3.38
C GLU A 161 8.96 -20.82 -4.67
N VAL A 162 9.55 -20.30 -5.75
CA VAL A 162 8.95 -20.33 -7.07
C VAL A 162 9.59 -21.47 -7.84
N THR A 163 8.78 -22.42 -8.28
CA THR A 163 9.21 -23.59 -9.05
C THR A 163 8.72 -23.50 -10.49
N GLU A 164 9.36 -24.22 -11.42
CA GLU A 164 8.91 -24.30 -12.82
C GLU A 164 7.44 -24.72 -12.91
N ALA A 165 7.03 -25.77 -12.20
CA ALA A 165 5.64 -26.24 -12.18
C ALA A 165 4.64 -25.20 -11.63
N SER A 166 5.06 -24.36 -10.67
CA SER A 166 4.22 -23.27 -10.17
C SER A 166 4.08 -22.11 -11.15
N MET A 167 5.09 -21.87 -12.01
CA MET A 167 5.10 -20.79 -12.99
C MET A 167 4.51 -21.19 -14.34
N VAL A 168 4.62 -22.48 -14.69
CA VAL A 168 4.14 -23.09 -15.92
C VAL A 168 3.25 -24.30 -15.53
N PRO A 169 1.97 -24.05 -15.20
CA PRO A 169 1.07 -25.13 -14.77
C PRO A 169 0.70 -26.10 -15.90
N ASP A 170 0.72 -25.63 -17.15
CA ASP A 170 0.49 -26.45 -18.35
C ASP A 170 1.69 -26.31 -19.29
N ASP A 171 2.55 -27.32 -19.29
CA ASP A 171 3.79 -27.38 -20.07
C ASP A 171 3.58 -27.82 -21.53
N THR A 172 2.33 -28.11 -21.92
CA THR A 172 1.97 -28.51 -23.28
C THR A 172 1.73 -27.31 -24.20
N LEU A 173 1.52 -26.13 -23.61
CA LEU A 173 1.34 -24.88 -24.32
C LEU A 173 2.68 -24.29 -24.78
N THR A 174 2.63 -23.50 -25.84
CA THR A 174 3.75 -22.66 -26.28
C THR A 174 3.86 -21.39 -25.44
N ILE A 175 5.01 -20.70 -25.47
CA ILE A 175 5.14 -19.37 -24.84
C ILE A 175 4.15 -18.37 -25.48
N ARG A 176 3.88 -18.51 -26.80
CA ARG A 176 2.88 -17.69 -27.50
C ARG A 176 1.47 -17.88 -26.95
N GLU A 177 1.11 -19.10 -26.59
CA GLU A 177 -0.18 -19.48 -25.97
C GLU A 177 -0.23 -19.21 -24.46
N ARG A 178 0.80 -18.56 -23.90
CA ARG A 178 0.92 -18.18 -22.48
C ARG A 178 1.14 -19.38 -21.55
N ALA A 179 2.03 -20.30 -21.92
CA ALA A 179 2.50 -21.35 -21.01
C ALA A 179 3.00 -20.79 -19.65
N ILE A 180 3.72 -19.67 -19.66
CA ILE A 180 4.24 -19.03 -18.45
C ILE A 180 3.15 -18.20 -17.77
N ALA A 181 2.34 -18.86 -16.94
CA ALA A 181 1.24 -18.25 -16.20
C ALA A 181 1.69 -17.20 -15.17
N ALA A 182 2.94 -17.28 -14.71
CA ALA A 182 3.53 -16.30 -13.77
C ALA A 182 3.80 -14.92 -14.41
N TRP A 183 3.83 -14.81 -15.74
CA TRP A 183 4.06 -13.54 -16.41
C TRP A 183 2.86 -12.58 -16.33
N PRO A 184 3.10 -11.26 -16.38
CA PRO A 184 2.01 -10.28 -16.35
C PRO A 184 1.04 -10.45 -17.52
N SER A 185 -0.24 -10.23 -17.27
CA SER A 185 -1.27 -10.24 -18.32
C SER A 185 -1.14 -9.06 -19.30
N ALA A 186 -1.85 -9.14 -20.42
CA ALA A 186 -1.96 -8.07 -21.42
C ALA A 186 -0.61 -7.71 -22.08
N TRP A 187 -0.36 -6.42 -22.31
CA TRP A 187 0.76 -5.94 -23.14
C TRP A 187 2.13 -6.32 -22.56
N GLN A 188 2.30 -6.35 -21.25
CA GLN A 188 3.56 -6.66 -20.59
C GLN A 188 4.01 -8.11 -20.85
N GLY A 189 3.11 -9.07 -20.79
CA GLY A 189 3.42 -10.47 -21.14
C GLY A 189 3.73 -10.64 -22.63
N GLN A 190 3.02 -9.90 -23.49
CA GLN A 190 3.35 -9.85 -24.92
C GLN A 190 4.76 -9.28 -25.15
N ASN A 191 5.14 -8.23 -24.45
CA ASN A 191 6.45 -7.61 -24.54
C ASN A 191 7.57 -8.59 -24.16
N LEU A 192 7.41 -9.35 -23.06
CA LEU A 192 8.39 -10.36 -22.65
C LEU A 192 8.57 -11.45 -23.71
N ARG A 193 7.48 -11.90 -24.35
CA ARG A 193 7.55 -12.84 -25.47
C ARG A 193 8.29 -12.24 -26.67
N GLU A 194 8.02 -11.01 -27.04
CA GLU A 194 8.68 -10.36 -28.18
C GLU A 194 10.18 -10.12 -27.91
N ILE A 195 10.56 -9.84 -26.66
CA ILE A 195 11.97 -9.80 -26.23
C ILE A 195 12.64 -11.16 -26.43
N LEU A 196 12.00 -12.26 -26.04
CA LEU A 196 12.53 -13.61 -26.25
C LEU A 196 12.75 -13.91 -27.74
N MET A 197 11.81 -13.49 -28.60
CA MET A 197 11.95 -13.63 -30.06
C MET A 197 13.16 -12.86 -30.60
N THR A 198 13.42 -11.64 -30.08
CA THR A 198 14.61 -10.86 -30.46
C THR A 198 15.91 -11.52 -29.98
N LEU A 199 15.90 -12.11 -28.79
CA LEU A 199 17.04 -12.86 -28.25
C LEU A 199 17.26 -14.20 -28.98
N GLY A 200 16.34 -14.60 -29.86
CA GLY A 200 16.45 -15.80 -30.68
C GLY A 200 15.91 -17.07 -30.02
N TYR A 201 15.16 -16.94 -28.92
CA TYR A 201 14.46 -18.06 -28.31
C TYR A 201 13.22 -18.45 -29.13
N ASP A 202 12.95 -19.75 -29.19
CA ASP A 202 11.73 -20.28 -29.79
C ASP A 202 10.55 -20.12 -28.84
N VAL A 203 9.49 -19.47 -29.31
CA VAL A 203 8.26 -19.20 -28.54
C VAL A 203 7.07 -20.01 -29.05
N ASP A 204 7.26 -20.80 -30.11
CA ASP A 204 6.23 -21.52 -30.85
C ASP A 204 6.32 -23.06 -30.67
N THR A 205 7.34 -23.54 -29.94
CA THR A 205 7.46 -24.93 -29.48
C THR A 205 6.81 -25.10 -28.09
N PRO A 206 6.11 -26.22 -27.81
CA PRO A 206 5.59 -26.51 -26.48
C PRO A 206 6.66 -26.39 -25.40
N TRP A 207 6.32 -25.82 -24.24
CA TRP A 207 7.29 -25.53 -23.18
C TRP A 207 8.14 -26.74 -22.79
N ARG A 208 7.52 -27.91 -22.60
CA ARG A 208 8.19 -29.16 -22.24
C ARG A 208 9.25 -29.63 -23.25
N ASP A 209 9.13 -29.21 -24.51
CA ASP A 209 10.02 -29.61 -25.60
C ASP A 209 11.19 -28.62 -25.81
N LEU A 210 11.16 -27.45 -25.14
CA LEU A 210 12.28 -26.51 -25.15
C LEU A 210 13.52 -27.06 -24.42
N PRO A 211 14.74 -26.70 -24.84
CA PRO A 211 15.95 -27.06 -24.11
C PRO A 211 15.90 -26.57 -22.66
N LYS A 212 16.27 -27.44 -21.71
CA LYS A 212 16.24 -27.11 -20.27
C LYS A 212 17.03 -25.83 -19.94
N LYS A 213 18.17 -25.62 -20.60
CA LYS A 213 18.98 -24.40 -20.43
C LYS A 213 18.19 -23.12 -20.75
N ASP A 214 17.36 -23.17 -21.79
CA ASP A 214 16.57 -22.01 -22.23
C ASP A 214 15.41 -21.78 -21.26
N ARG A 215 14.74 -22.86 -20.83
CA ARG A 215 13.71 -22.79 -19.78
C ARG A 215 14.24 -22.20 -18.48
N ASP A 216 15.40 -22.70 -18.02
CA ASP A 216 16.04 -22.25 -16.79
C ASP A 216 16.42 -20.76 -16.89
N TRP A 217 16.96 -20.31 -18.03
CA TRP A 217 17.28 -18.90 -18.25
C TRP A 217 16.01 -18.04 -18.29
N ILE A 218 14.95 -18.45 -18.99
CA ILE A 218 13.70 -17.70 -19.10
C ILE A 218 13.02 -17.50 -17.74
N LEU A 219 13.09 -18.51 -16.86
CA LEU A 219 12.38 -18.50 -15.58
C LEU A 219 13.19 -17.94 -14.40
N PHE A 220 14.51 -18.17 -14.37
CA PHE A 220 15.32 -17.97 -13.17
C PHE A 220 16.54 -17.05 -13.35
N THR A 221 16.75 -16.49 -14.55
CA THR A 221 17.86 -15.56 -14.76
C THR A 221 17.69 -14.27 -13.96
N GLU A 222 18.80 -13.70 -13.48
CA GLU A 222 18.86 -12.33 -12.94
C GLU A 222 19.25 -11.31 -14.02
N GLU A 223 19.52 -11.76 -15.25
CA GLU A 223 19.92 -10.90 -16.36
C GLU A 223 18.77 -10.00 -16.85
N GLN A 224 19.09 -8.76 -17.21
CA GLN A 224 18.13 -7.78 -17.77
C GLN A 224 18.63 -7.20 -19.10
N PRO A 225 18.66 -8.01 -20.18
CA PRO A 225 19.16 -7.55 -21.47
C PRO A 225 18.25 -6.48 -22.07
N THR A 226 18.87 -5.44 -22.65
CA THR A 226 18.14 -4.40 -23.41
C THR A 226 18.22 -4.73 -24.90
N VAL A 227 17.07 -5.02 -25.51
CA VAL A 227 16.99 -5.42 -26.92
C VAL A 227 15.89 -4.65 -27.67
N PRO A 228 16.02 -4.44 -28.99
CA PRO A 228 14.96 -3.87 -29.79
C PRO A 228 13.76 -4.83 -29.87
N VAL A 229 12.54 -4.29 -29.78
CA VAL A 229 11.30 -5.07 -29.84
C VAL A 229 10.53 -4.67 -31.10
N TYR A 230 10.15 -5.66 -31.91
CA TYR A 230 9.42 -5.47 -33.15
C TYR A 230 8.01 -6.04 -33.01
N SER A 231 7.07 -5.20 -32.58
CA SER A 231 5.72 -5.66 -32.26
C SER A 231 4.97 -6.11 -33.52
N GLY A 232 4.29 -7.26 -33.41
CA GLY A 232 3.52 -7.86 -34.51
C GLY A 232 4.33 -8.68 -35.52
N PHE A 233 5.65 -8.76 -35.39
CA PHE A 233 6.51 -9.54 -36.29
C PHE A 233 6.53 -11.02 -35.88
N ASN A 234 6.67 -11.93 -36.84
CA ASN A 234 6.99 -13.34 -36.57
C ASN A 234 8.51 -13.55 -36.37
N ALA A 235 8.93 -14.71 -35.88
CA ALA A 235 10.34 -14.98 -35.55
C ALA A 235 11.29 -14.81 -36.75
N ALA A 236 10.84 -15.19 -37.96
CA ALA A 236 11.63 -15.03 -39.18
C ALA A 236 11.75 -13.57 -39.63
N GLU A 237 10.74 -12.74 -39.39
CA GLU A 237 10.74 -11.30 -39.62
C GLU A 237 11.65 -10.57 -38.63
N VAL A 238 11.57 -10.91 -37.34
CA VAL A 238 12.48 -10.37 -36.31
C VAL A 238 13.94 -10.67 -36.66
N LYS A 239 14.25 -11.92 -37.02
CA LYS A 239 15.61 -12.32 -37.45
C LYS A 239 16.09 -11.58 -38.69
N ARG A 240 15.19 -11.21 -39.62
CA ARG A 240 15.51 -10.38 -40.78
C ARG A 240 15.74 -8.92 -40.39
N ALA A 241 14.89 -8.36 -39.54
CA ALA A 241 14.99 -6.99 -39.05
C ALA A 241 16.31 -6.73 -38.30
N LEU A 242 16.76 -7.71 -37.51
CA LEU A 242 18.04 -7.65 -36.78
C LEU A 242 19.28 -7.66 -37.69
N LYS A 243 19.15 -8.18 -38.93
CA LYS A 243 20.25 -8.19 -39.91
C LYS A 243 20.38 -6.89 -40.69
N ILE A 244 19.39 -6.00 -40.61
CA ILE A 244 19.42 -4.70 -41.26
C ILE A 244 20.11 -3.73 -40.30
N PRO A 245 21.26 -3.13 -40.65
CA PRO A 245 21.93 -2.19 -39.77
C PRO A 245 21.01 -1.01 -39.49
N ALA A 246 20.83 -0.69 -38.20
CA ALA A 246 19.95 0.38 -37.76
C ALA A 246 20.37 1.71 -38.40
N ILE A 247 19.50 2.25 -39.26
CA ILE A 247 19.61 3.65 -39.70
C ILE A 247 19.35 4.49 -38.44
N SER A 248 20.39 5.20 -37.99
CA SER A 248 20.35 6.07 -36.82
C SER A 248 19.28 7.15 -37.00
N PHE A 249 18.09 6.94 -36.42
CA PHE A 249 17.11 8.02 -36.24
C PHE A 249 17.57 8.87 -35.05
N LYS A 250 18.34 9.93 -35.34
CA LYS A 250 18.52 11.03 -34.39
C LYS A 250 17.16 11.66 -34.13
N SER A 251 16.61 11.47 -32.93
CA SER A 251 15.45 12.23 -32.48
C SER A 251 15.86 13.69 -32.26
N SER A 252 15.56 14.57 -33.21
CA SER A 252 15.51 16.01 -32.96
C SER A 252 14.31 16.31 -32.07
N ARG A 253 14.55 16.60 -30.78
CA ARG A 253 13.57 17.28 -29.94
C ARG A 253 13.62 18.78 -30.27
N PRO A 254 12.50 19.46 -30.58
CA PRO A 254 12.44 20.91 -30.50
C PRO A 254 12.38 21.33 -29.02
N GLY A 255 13.10 22.41 -28.69
CA GLY A 255 13.12 23.03 -27.36
C GLY A 255 11.94 23.94 -27.09
#